data_AF-A0A494WU02-F1
#
_entry.id   AF-A0A494WU02-F1
#
_cell.length_a   1.000
_cell.length_b   1.000
_cell.length_c   1.000
_cell.angle_alpha   90.00
_cell.angle_beta   90.00
_cell.angle_gamma   90.00
#
_symmetry.space_group_name_H-M   'P 1'
#
loop_
_entity.id
_entity.type
_entity.pdbx_description
1 polymer ?
#
loop_
_entity_poly.entity_id
_entity_poly.type
_entity_poly.pdbx_seq_one_letter_code
_entity_poly.pdbx_strand_id
1 'polypeptide(L)'
;MQAVFWENGGIALAYERGKTLTFPAGLPGLPADLTEFELVAAAEDSPFFFLQSLQDENTGFILVNPFAFFPDYEFDLPEEDARALGIKAPEEVAVFCIVNASRGLARATVNLLAPVVVNAATGTARQVVLVDERYSIRHPLSGLQPENRDPARPQIEPAGEPCPSTSSRSRLHPGSPNHPQLHPEIPPRHLSGTGLESPPGNAGTGEGAKPAGEGK
;
A
#
# COMPACT_ATOMS: atom_id res chain seq x y z
N MET A 1 20.41 22.75 16.13
CA MET A 1 20.30 21.30 15.92
C MET A 1 19.84 20.68 17.21
N GLN A 2 18.73 19.96 17.17
CA GLN A 2 18.25 19.08 18.22
C GLN A 2 17.78 17.82 17.50
N ALA A 3 18.43 16.69 17.78
CA ALA A 3 17.89 15.40 17.40
C ALA A 3 16.56 15.22 18.14
N VAL A 4 15.49 14.95 17.39
CA VAL A 4 14.17 14.66 17.96
C VAL A 4 14.07 13.16 18.22
N PHE A 5 13.73 12.80 19.45
CA PHE A 5 13.50 11.42 19.86
C PHE A 5 12.01 11.06 19.70
N TRP A 6 11.72 10.05 18.88
CA TRP A 6 10.36 9.72 18.42
C TRP A 6 9.68 8.63 19.27
N GLU A 7 9.48 8.85 20.57
CA GLU A 7 8.69 7.91 21.38
C GLU A 7 7.18 8.05 21.09
N ASN A 8 6.63 7.06 20.37
CA ASN A 8 5.19 6.77 20.18
C ASN A 8 4.32 7.80 19.43
N GLY A 9 4.77 9.05 19.23
CA GLY A 9 3.96 10.12 18.61
C GLY A 9 3.44 9.83 17.19
N GLY A 10 4.18 9.07 16.38
CA GLY A 10 3.81 8.78 14.99
C GLY A 10 2.57 7.88 14.79
N ILE A 11 2.12 7.16 15.84
CA ILE A 11 1.02 6.18 15.72
C ILE A 11 -0.35 6.88 15.74
N ALA A 12 -0.45 8.10 16.28
CA ALA A 12 -1.72 8.82 16.44
C ALA A 12 -2.44 9.16 15.12
N LEU A 13 -1.74 9.12 13.97
CA LEU A 13 -2.36 9.30 12.65
C LEU A 13 -3.04 8.04 12.09
N ALA A 14 -2.85 6.86 12.69
CA ALA A 14 -3.19 5.58 12.08
C ALA A 14 -4.64 5.09 12.34
N TYR A 15 -5.30 5.58 13.40
CA TYR A 15 -6.53 4.97 13.93
C TYR A 15 -7.84 5.66 13.55
N GLU A 16 -7.81 6.92 13.11
CA GLU A 16 -8.97 7.58 12.50
C GLU A 16 -9.00 7.25 11.01
N ARG A 17 -10.14 6.75 10.51
CA ARG A 17 -10.30 6.34 9.09
C ARG A 17 -9.84 7.43 8.13
N GLY A 18 -8.96 7.08 7.20
CA GLY A 18 -8.77 7.81 5.94
C GLY A 18 -8.36 9.26 6.13
N LYS A 19 -7.13 9.51 6.59
CA LYS A 19 -6.67 10.89 6.77
C LYS A 19 -6.20 11.47 5.44
N THR A 20 -6.88 12.51 4.95
CA THR A 20 -6.40 13.30 3.81
C THR A 20 -5.10 13.99 4.18
N LEU A 21 -4.08 13.77 3.35
CA LEU A 21 -2.81 14.47 3.32
C LEU A 21 -2.76 15.39 2.09
N THR A 22 -2.24 16.59 2.29
CA THR A 22 -2.03 17.55 1.19
C THR A 22 -0.54 17.79 1.01
N PHE A 23 -0.06 17.70 -0.23
CA PHE A 23 1.31 17.93 -0.66
C PHE A 23 1.35 19.19 -1.55
N PRO A 24 1.49 20.41 -1.00
CA PRO A 24 1.41 21.65 -1.80
C PRO A 24 2.51 21.79 -2.87
N ALA A 25 3.62 21.07 -2.71
CA ALA A 25 4.72 21.00 -3.67
C ALA A 25 4.63 19.77 -4.61
N GLY A 26 3.55 18.99 -4.52
CA GLY A 26 3.41 17.68 -5.15
C GLY A 26 4.36 16.61 -4.55
N LEU A 27 4.36 15.43 -5.17
CA LEU A 27 5.33 14.37 -4.90
C LEU A 27 6.35 14.26 -6.06
N PRO A 28 7.67 14.25 -5.78
CA PRO A 28 8.69 14.09 -6.81
C PRO A 28 8.47 12.88 -7.72
N GLY A 29 8.42 13.12 -9.03
CA GLY A 29 8.21 12.09 -10.05
C GLY A 29 6.75 11.82 -10.43
N LEU A 30 5.79 12.50 -9.79
CA LEU A 30 4.39 12.54 -10.22
C LEU A 30 4.03 13.85 -10.96
N PRO A 31 2.89 13.89 -11.68
CA PRO A 31 2.30 15.13 -12.15
C PRO A 31 2.07 16.15 -11.02
N ALA A 32 2.32 17.43 -11.29
CA ALA A 32 2.34 18.49 -10.28
C ALA A 32 0.96 18.86 -9.72
N ASP A 33 -0.11 18.42 -10.36
CA ASP A 33 -1.50 18.56 -9.92
C ASP A 33 -1.92 17.50 -8.89
N LEU A 34 -1.22 16.35 -8.82
CA LEU A 34 -1.44 15.34 -7.79
C LEU A 34 -0.87 15.81 -6.44
N THR A 35 -1.75 16.40 -5.63
CA THR A 35 -1.44 17.06 -4.36
C THR A 35 -2.31 16.58 -3.20
N GLU A 36 -3.40 15.86 -3.45
CA GLU A 36 -4.30 15.31 -2.42
C GLU A 36 -4.27 13.77 -2.41
N PHE A 37 -4.01 13.21 -1.23
CA PHE A 37 -3.87 11.77 -1.02
C PHE A 37 -4.59 11.34 0.26
N GLU A 38 -5.15 10.14 0.29
CA GLU A 38 -5.66 9.51 1.50
C GLU A 38 -4.60 8.57 2.09
N LEU A 39 -4.29 8.74 3.38
CA LEU A 39 -3.47 7.82 4.15
C LEU A 39 -4.36 6.82 4.89
N VAL A 40 -4.16 5.53 4.61
CA VAL A 40 -4.94 4.42 5.19
C VAL A 40 -3.98 3.38 5.78
N ALA A 41 -4.13 3.03 7.05
CA ALA A 41 -3.39 1.92 7.67
C ALA A 41 -3.79 0.57 7.03
N ALA A 42 -2.82 -0.30 6.76
CA ALA A 42 -3.10 -1.58 6.08
C ALA A 42 -3.86 -2.57 6.97
N ALA A 43 -3.66 -2.50 8.28
CA ALA A 43 -4.43 -3.20 9.31
C ALA A 43 -4.22 -2.49 10.66
N GLU A 44 -5.00 -2.87 11.67
CA GLU A 44 -4.79 -2.49 13.06
C GLU A 44 -3.36 -2.87 13.52
N ASP A 45 -2.67 -1.94 14.20
CA ASP A 45 -1.26 -2.02 14.60
C ASP A 45 -0.23 -2.34 13.49
N SER A 46 -0.61 -2.24 12.20
CA SER A 46 0.30 -2.50 11.09
C SER A 46 1.32 -1.37 10.93
N PRO A 47 2.61 -1.66 10.69
CA PRO A 47 3.59 -0.65 10.32
C PRO A 47 3.44 -0.19 8.84
N PHE A 48 2.50 -0.78 8.08
CA PHE A 48 2.25 -0.48 6.67
C PHE A 48 1.04 0.43 6.48
N PHE A 49 1.16 1.33 5.51
CA PHE A 49 0.10 2.25 5.09
C PHE A 49 0.01 2.29 3.57
N PHE A 50 -1.18 2.56 3.06
CA PHE A 50 -1.41 2.95 1.68
C PHE A 50 -1.55 4.47 1.63
N LEU A 51 -0.87 5.10 0.67
CA LEU A 51 -1.04 6.50 0.32
C LEU A 51 -1.65 6.55 -1.09
N GLN A 52 -2.97 6.70 -1.17
CA GLN A 52 -3.74 6.65 -2.41
C GLN A 52 -4.05 8.07 -2.89
N SER A 53 -3.82 8.39 -4.17
CA SER A 53 -4.23 9.70 -4.69
C SER A 53 -5.76 9.81 -4.74
N LEU A 54 -6.29 10.95 -4.32
CA LEU A 54 -7.70 11.31 -4.44
C LEU A 54 -8.04 11.90 -5.82
N GLN A 55 -7.05 12.09 -6.68
CA GLN A 55 -7.15 12.76 -7.97
C GLN A 55 -6.83 11.84 -9.16
N ASP A 56 -6.10 10.74 -8.93
CA ASP A 56 -5.93 9.63 -9.87
C ASP A 56 -6.02 8.28 -9.14
N GLU A 57 -7.09 7.54 -9.42
CA GLU A 57 -7.35 6.21 -8.85
C GLU A 57 -6.20 5.20 -9.11
N ASN A 58 -5.40 5.39 -10.16
CA ASN A 58 -4.29 4.50 -10.53
C ASN A 58 -2.97 4.83 -9.81
N THR A 59 -2.90 5.97 -9.12
CA THR A 59 -1.67 6.43 -8.45
C THR A 59 -1.76 6.22 -6.94
N GLY A 60 -0.95 5.28 -6.43
CA GLY A 60 -0.83 5.03 -4.99
C GLY A 60 0.52 4.42 -4.61
N PHE A 61 0.88 4.56 -3.33
CA PHE A 61 2.13 4.07 -2.77
C PHE A 61 1.90 3.20 -1.54
N ILE A 62 2.83 2.26 -1.31
CA ILE A 62 2.99 1.59 -0.02
C ILE A 62 3.99 2.42 0.79
N LEU A 63 3.60 2.80 2.00
CA LEU A 63 4.47 3.44 2.99
C LEU A 63 4.72 2.51 4.17
N VAL A 64 5.79 2.77 4.92
CA VAL A 64 6.01 2.22 6.26
C VAL A 64 6.28 3.32 7.27
N ASN A 65 5.91 3.08 8.53
CA ASN A 65 6.58 3.71 9.66
C ASN A 65 8.04 3.18 9.71
N PRO A 66 9.07 4.01 9.49
CA PRO A 66 10.45 3.53 9.41
C PRO A 66 10.96 2.99 10.75
N PHE A 67 10.52 3.56 11.88
CA PHE A 67 11.01 3.21 13.21
C PHE A 67 10.66 1.76 13.62
N ALA A 68 9.61 1.18 13.01
CA ALA A 68 9.22 -0.22 13.23
C ALA A 68 10.22 -1.24 12.62
N PHE A 69 11.02 -0.82 11.63
CA PHE A 69 12.01 -1.66 10.94
C PHE A 69 13.45 -1.22 11.20
N PHE A 70 13.64 0.06 11.52
CA PHE A 70 14.92 0.71 11.76
C PHE A 70 14.80 1.56 13.04
N PRO A 71 14.93 0.95 14.24
CA PRO A 71 14.77 1.68 15.52
C PRO A 71 15.78 2.82 15.68
N ASP A 72 16.98 2.67 15.10
CA ASP A 72 18.06 3.66 15.08
C ASP A 72 17.96 4.63 13.87
N TYR A 73 16.79 4.75 13.24
CA TYR A 73 16.57 5.74 12.17
C TYR A 73 16.35 7.12 12.78
N GLU A 74 17.23 8.07 12.44
CA GLU A 74 17.18 9.46 12.90
C GLU A 74 17.64 10.41 11.79
N PHE A 75 17.06 11.60 11.74
CA PHE A 75 17.49 12.65 10.82
C PHE A 75 17.16 14.04 11.38
N ASP A 76 17.96 15.04 11.02
CA ASP A 76 17.61 16.44 11.22
C ASP A 76 16.64 16.88 10.10
N LEU A 77 15.45 17.37 10.47
CA LEU A 77 14.51 17.98 9.52
C LEU A 77 15.04 19.37 9.11
N PRO A 78 15.26 19.66 7.81
CA PRO A 78 15.73 20.98 7.39
C PRO A 78 14.75 22.09 7.75
N GLU A 79 15.26 23.27 8.11
CA GLU A 79 14.43 24.39 8.60
C GLU A 79 13.44 24.89 7.55
N GLU A 80 13.79 24.82 6.26
CA GLU A 80 12.88 25.13 5.15
C GLU A 80 11.68 24.17 5.12
N ASP A 81 11.93 22.87 5.28
CA ASP A 81 10.89 21.84 5.30
C ASP A 81 9.99 21.95 6.53
N ALA A 82 10.58 22.13 7.72
CA ALA A 82 9.82 22.37 8.95
C ALA A 82 8.89 23.58 8.82
N ARG A 83 9.39 24.66 8.21
CA ARG A 83 8.64 25.90 7.96
C ARG A 83 7.54 25.71 6.90
N ALA A 84 7.82 25.00 5.81
CA ALA A 84 6.85 24.71 4.76
C ALA A 84 5.71 23.79 5.25
N LEU A 85 6.02 22.86 6.15
CA LEU A 85 5.07 21.99 6.84
C LEU A 85 4.33 22.69 8.00
N GLY A 86 4.73 23.91 8.37
CA GLY A 86 4.14 24.67 9.47
C GLY A 86 4.32 24.04 10.86
N ILE A 87 5.36 23.19 11.03
CA ILE A 87 5.66 22.47 12.28
C ILE A 87 6.14 23.46 13.34
N LYS A 88 5.56 23.40 14.53
CA LYS A 88 5.87 24.26 15.69
C LYS A 88 6.49 23.47 16.84
N ALA A 89 6.12 22.20 16.98
CA ALA A 89 6.61 21.31 18.02
C ALA A 89 6.87 19.91 17.42
N PRO A 90 7.86 19.15 17.93
CA PRO A 90 8.20 17.85 17.35
C PRO A 90 7.06 16.82 17.43
N GLU A 91 6.18 16.92 18.43
CA GLU A 91 5.03 16.05 18.62
C GLU A 91 3.96 16.22 17.50
N GLU A 92 4.04 17.30 16.72
CA GLU A 92 3.20 17.51 15.54
C GLU A 92 3.69 16.73 14.31
N VAL A 93 4.79 15.97 14.38
CA VAL A 93 5.40 15.33 13.21
C VAL A 93 5.16 13.82 13.18
N ALA A 94 4.64 13.34 12.05
CA ALA A 94 4.66 11.92 11.69
C ALA A 94 5.60 11.69 10.49
N VAL A 95 6.26 10.54 10.48
CA VAL A 95 7.27 10.18 9.48
C VAL A 95 6.91 8.83 8.86
N PHE A 96 6.93 8.79 7.54
CA PHE A 96 6.74 7.58 6.75
C PHE A 96 7.81 7.48 5.67
N CYS A 97 8.15 6.28 5.21
CA CYS A 97 9.06 6.09 4.08
C CYS A 97 8.41 5.25 2.98
N ILE A 98 8.62 5.63 1.71
CA ILE A 98 8.04 4.93 0.54
C ILE A 98 8.74 3.58 0.35
N VAL A 99 7.94 2.53 0.20
CA VAL A 99 8.38 1.16 -0.12
C VAL A 99 8.29 0.90 -1.62
N ASN A 100 9.40 0.46 -2.19
CA ASN A 100 9.48 -0.10 -3.53
C ASN A 100 9.42 -1.64 -3.47
N ALA A 101 8.23 -2.19 -3.74
CA ALA A 101 7.96 -3.63 -3.80
C ALA A 101 7.91 -4.19 -5.25
N SER A 102 8.44 -3.47 -6.24
CA SER A 102 8.37 -3.84 -7.68
C SER A 102 9.01 -5.20 -8.03
N ARG A 103 9.82 -5.76 -7.13
CA ARG A 103 10.47 -7.08 -7.26
C ARG A 103 9.88 -8.13 -6.31
N GLY A 104 8.66 -7.89 -5.81
CA GLY A 104 8.00 -8.67 -4.77
C GLY A 104 8.44 -8.29 -3.36
N LEU A 105 7.58 -8.59 -2.37
CA LEU A 105 7.76 -8.16 -0.97
C LEU A 105 9.08 -8.66 -0.36
N ALA A 106 9.49 -9.90 -0.65
CA ALA A 106 10.76 -10.48 -0.19
C ALA A 106 12.03 -9.78 -0.71
N ARG A 107 11.89 -8.85 -1.68
CA ARG A 107 12.96 -7.99 -2.20
C ARG A 107 12.58 -6.51 -2.13
N ALA A 108 11.64 -6.17 -1.24
CA ALA A 108 11.22 -4.80 -1.03
C ALA A 108 12.40 -3.96 -0.51
N THR A 109 12.42 -2.72 -0.96
CA THR A 109 13.36 -1.69 -0.49
C THR A 109 12.58 -0.48 -0.04
N VAL A 110 13.13 0.30 0.88
CA VAL A 110 12.53 1.52 1.41
C VAL A 110 13.48 2.69 1.16
N ASN A 111 12.94 3.85 0.84
CA ASN A 111 13.72 5.06 0.62
C ASN A 111 13.88 5.83 1.94
N LEU A 112 15.01 5.61 2.63
CA LEU A 112 15.33 6.31 3.89
C LEU A 112 15.97 7.69 3.68
N LEU A 113 16.27 8.07 2.43
CA LEU A 113 16.79 9.40 2.07
C LEU A 113 15.70 10.35 1.55
N ALA A 114 14.46 9.88 1.42
CA ALA A 114 13.32 10.71 1.05
C ALA A 114 12.05 10.36 1.85
N PRO A 115 12.07 10.52 3.19
CA PRO A 115 10.87 10.34 4.02
C PRO A 115 9.75 11.30 3.60
N VAL A 116 8.52 10.81 3.70
CA VAL A 116 7.30 11.61 3.74
C VAL A 116 7.12 12.09 5.16
N VAL A 117 7.29 13.38 5.37
CA VAL A 117 7.11 14.05 6.67
C VAL A 117 5.77 14.76 6.65
N VAL A 118 4.96 14.54 7.68
CA VAL A 118 3.59 15.01 7.79
C VAL A 118 3.42 15.83 9.07
N ASN A 119 2.86 17.04 8.94
CA ASN A 119 2.30 17.75 10.08
C ASN A 119 0.99 17.06 10.47
N ALA A 120 1.02 16.33 11.58
CA ALA A 120 -0.08 15.56 12.13
C ALA A 120 -1.30 16.43 12.51
N ALA A 121 -1.10 17.71 12.84
CA ALA A 121 -2.19 18.62 13.16
C ALA A 121 -2.93 19.11 11.90
N THR A 122 -2.22 19.40 10.80
CA THR A 122 -2.81 20.00 9.59
C THR A 122 -3.05 19.02 8.44
N GLY A 123 -2.40 17.86 8.42
CA GLY A 123 -2.35 16.96 7.26
C GLY A 123 -1.42 17.43 6.14
N THR A 124 -0.71 18.55 6.32
CA THR A 124 0.27 19.03 5.32
C THR A 124 1.48 18.09 5.30
N ALA A 125 1.87 17.64 4.12
CA ALA A 125 2.93 16.64 3.92
C ALA A 125 3.94 17.11 2.85
N ARG A 126 5.18 16.64 2.98
CA ARG A 126 6.26 16.87 2.01
C ARG A 126 7.17 15.66 1.98
N GLN A 127 7.63 15.27 0.79
CA GLN A 127 8.76 14.35 0.68
C GLN A 127 10.06 15.13 0.85
N VAL A 128 10.71 14.97 1.99
CA VAL A 128 11.92 15.69 2.39
C VAL A 128 13.14 14.94 1.89
N VAL A 129 14.02 15.59 1.12
CA VAL A 129 15.25 14.94 0.61
C VAL A 129 16.38 15.16 1.61
N LEU A 130 16.91 14.06 2.14
CA LEU A 130 18.00 14.06 3.13
C LEU A 130 19.36 13.90 2.45
N VAL A 131 20.40 14.48 3.07
CA VAL A 131 21.81 14.30 2.70
C VAL A 131 22.52 13.62 3.86
N ASP A 132 22.50 12.29 3.88
CA ASP A 132 23.08 11.47 4.94
C ASP A 132 23.73 10.20 4.34
N GLU A 133 25.00 9.94 4.65
CA GLU A 133 25.73 8.78 4.12
C GLU A 133 25.35 7.46 4.81
N ARG A 134 24.64 7.52 5.94
CA ARG A 134 24.18 6.33 6.70
C ARG A 134 23.03 5.60 6.01
N TYR A 135 22.29 6.28 5.14
CA TYR A 135 21.03 5.80 4.56
C TYR A 135 21.09 5.68 3.04
N SER A 136 20.06 5.06 2.46
CA SER A 136 20.00 4.80 1.01
C SER A 136 18.59 4.95 0.45
N ILE A 137 18.51 5.36 -0.82
CA ILE A 137 17.28 5.37 -1.61
C ILE A 137 16.67 3.98 -1.85
N ARG A 138 17.45 2.92 -1.63
CA ARG A 138 17.03 1.51 -1.77
C ARG A 138 17.53 0.67 -0.61
N HIS A 139 17.27 1.13 0.62
CA HIS A 139 17.61 0.36 1.80
C HIS A 139 16.79 -0.95 1.83
N PRO A 140 17.38 -2.13 2.05
CA PRO A 140 16.61 -3.37 2.16
C PRO A 140 15.58 -3.29 3.30
N LEU A 141 14.33 -3.68 3.03
CA LEU A 141 13.29 -3.78 4.05
C LEU A 141 13.30 -5.21 4.61
N SER A 142 14.19 -5.45 5.57
CA SER A 142 14.33 -6.72 6.29
C SER A 142 13.24 -6.90 7.36
N GLY A 143 12.91 -8.14 7.70
CA GLY A 143 11.89 -8.47 8.73
C GLY A 143 10.51 -8.84 8.19
N LEU A 144 10.29 -8.77 6.87
CA LEU A 144 9.04 -9.12 6.18
C LEU A 144 8.75 -10.63 6.10
N GLN A 145 9.17 -11.39 7.11
CA GLN A 145 8.76 -12.78 7.25
C GLN A 145 7.24 -12.79 7.50
N PRO A 146 6.43 -13.52 6.71
CA PRO A 146 5.04 -13.75 7.11
C PRO A 146 5.07 -14.43 8.49
N GLU A 147 4.22 -14.00 9.41
CA GLU A 147 4.25 -14.61 10.73
C GLU A 147 3.83 -16.09 10.64
N ASN A 148 4.77 -17.00 10.89
CA ASN A 148 4.47 -18.41 11.15
C ASN A 148 3.79 -18.53 12.54
N ARG A 149 2.58 -17.98 12.66
CA ARG A 149 1.68 -18.20 13.80
C ARG A 149 1.06 -19.59 13.70
N ASP A 150 1.84 -20.59 14.09
CA ASP A 150 1.29 -21.64 14.97
C ASP A 150 2.36 -22.14 15.96
N PRO A 151 2.43 -21.58 17.18
CA PRO A 151 3.32 -22.08 18.23
C PRO A 151 2.82 -23.38 18.90
N ALA A 152 1.69 -23.96 18.46
CA ALA A 152 1.00 -25.03 19.18
C ALA A 152 1.14 -26.45 18.56
N ARG A 153 2.14 -26.70 17.70
CA ARG A 153 2.41 -28.05 17.16
C ARG A 153 3.62 -28.70 17.83
N PRO A 154 3.45 -29.69 18.74
CA PRO A 154 4.56 -30.45 19.29
C PRO A 154 5.33 -31.16 18.18
N GLN A 155 6.66 -31.09 18.24
CA GLN A 155 7.50 -31.89 17.35
C GLN A 155 7.39 -33.36 17.77
N ILE A 156 6.83 -34.19 16.89
CA ILE A 156 6.82 -35.64 17.07
C ILE A 156 8.15 -36.15 16.55
N GLU A 157 9.08 -36.38 17.47
CA GLU A 157 10.34 -37.10 17.24
C GLU A 157 10.05 -38.47 16.57
N PRO A 158 10.84 -38.90 15.56
CA PRO A 158 10.63 -40.18 14.92
C PRO A 158 11.01 -41.32 15.87
N ALA A 159 9.99 -42.04 16.38
CA ALA A 159 10.18 -43.15 17.30
C ALA A 159 10.99 -44.29 16.65
N GLY A 160 12.16 -44.59 17.23
CA GLY A 160 12.91 -45.80 16.92
C GLY A 160 12.25 -47.04 17.53
N GLU A 161 11.96 -48.03 16.68
CA GLU A 161 11.59 -49.40 17.05
C GLU A 161 12.78 -50.14 17.72
N PRO A 162 12.56 -51.16 18.59
CA PRO A 162 11.95 -52.43 18.13
C PRO A 162 11.12 -53.29 19.13
N CYS A 163 10.14 -54.03 18.56
CA CYS A 163 9.74 -55.46 18.78
C CYS A 163 9.68 -56.11 20.20
N PRO A 164 8.87 -57.20 20.44
CA PRO A 164 8.49 -58.24 19.45
C PRO A 164 7.10 -58.93 19.58
N SER A 165 6.77 -59.73 18.53
CA SER A 165 5.89 -60.93 18.54
C SER A 165 4.37 -60.73 18.79
N THR A 166 3.40 -61.35 18.11
CA THR A 166 3.26 -62.75 17.65
C THR A 166 2.26 -62.89 16.47
N SER A 167 2.24 -64.07 15.83
CA SER A 167 1.39 -64.46 14.68
C SER A 167 -0.13 -64.25 14.81
N SER A 168 -0.82 -63.95 13.70
CA SER A 168 -1.83 -64.87 13.09
C SER A 168 -2.56 -64.37 11.82
N ARG A 169 -2.25 -65.00 10.68
CA ARG A 169 -3.09 -65.39 9.50
C ARG A 169 -4.42 -64.67 9.14
N SER A 170 -4.43 -64.20 7.87
CA SER A 170 -5.30 -64.66 6.75
C SER A 170 -6.60 -63.92 6.31
N ARG A 171 -6.64 -63.73 4.96
CA ARG A 171 -7.77 -63.80 3.99
C ARG A 171 -8.49 -62.51 3.50
N LEU A 172 -8.09 -62.09 2.29
CA LEU A 172 -8.89 -61.97 1.04
C LEU A 172 -10.42 -61.71 1.13
N HIS A 173 -10.91 -60.58 0.57
CA HIS A 173 -11.54 -60.45 -0.78
C HIS A 173 -12.25 -59.07 -0.95
N PRO A 174 -12.68 -58.65 -2.18
CA PRO A 174 -12.88 -57.24 -2.54
C PRO A 174 -14.36 -56.77 -2.60
N GLY A 175 -14.56 -55.46 -2.75
CA GLY A 175 -15.83 -54.89 -3.22
C GLY A 175 -15.88 -53.36 -3.23
N SER A 176 -16.01 -52.75 -4.41
CA SER A 176 -16.53 -51.38 -4.56
C SER A 176 -18.07 -51.41 -4.54
N PRO A 177 -18.72 -50.26 -4.27
CA PRO A 177 -19.61 -49.73 -5.29
C PRO A 177 -19.49 -48.21 -5.50
N ASN A 178 -19.72 -47.77 -6.75
CA ASN A 178 -19.84 -46.37 -7.16
C ASN A 178 -21.31 -45.93 -7.18
N HIS A 179 -21.62 -44.69 -6.79
CA HIS A 179 -22.89 -44.00 -7.03
C HIS A 179 -22.75 -42.50 -6.64
N PRO A 180 -23.58 -41.56 -7.16
CA PRO A 180 -23.76 -41.21 -8.58
C PRO A 180 -23.50 -39.70 -8.87
N GLN A 181 -23.45 -39.34 -10.16
CA GLN A 181 -23.43 -37.95 -10.65
C GLN A 181 -24.81 -37.29 -10.60
N LEU A 182 -24.88 -35.99 -10.27
CA LEU A 182 -26.05 -35.12 -10.48
C LEU A 182 -25.62 -33.67 -10.76
N HIS A 183 -25.75 -33.20 -12.01
CA HIS A 183 -25.85 -31.77 -12.34
C HIS A 183 -26.75 -31.60 -13.58
N PRO A 184 -27.66 -30.59 -13.62
CA PRO A 184 -28.61 -30.40 -14.71
C PRO A 184 -28.04 -29.61 -15.90
N GLU A 185 -28.60 -29.85 -17.09
CA GLU A 185 -28.24 -29.17 -18.34
C GLU A 185 -28.75 -27.72 -18.41
N ILE A 186 -28.03 -26.86 -19.15
CA ILE A 186 -28.46 -25.51 -19.52
C ILE A 186 -28.57 -25.45 -21.06
N PRO A 187 -29.75 -25.12 -21.64
CA PRO A 187 -29.91 -25.04 -23.09
C PRO A 187 -29.39 -23.70 -23.67
N PRO A 188 -28.89 -23.69 -24.92
CA PRO A 188 -28.37 -22.48 -25.56
C PRO A 188 -29.50 -21.55 -26.06
N ARG A 189 -29.26 -20.23 -26.07
CA ARG A 189 -30.15 -19.25 -26.73
C ARG A 189 -29.72 -19.01 -28.18
N HIS A 190 -30.72 -18.92 -29.06
CA HIS A 190 -30.55 -18.72 -30.50
C HIS A 190 -30.21 -17.27 -30.88
N LEU A 191 -29.48 -17.12 -31.99
CA LEU A 191 -29.21 -15.86 -32.69
C LEU A 191 -30.18 -15.66 -33.87
N SER A 192 -30.93 -14.56 -33.83
CA SER A 192 -31.64 -13.90 -34.93
C SER A 192 -31.72 -12.41 -34.55
N GLY A 193 -31.56 -11.39 -35.39
CA GLY A 193 -31.37 -11.34 -36.84
C GLY A 193 -32.03 -10.07 -37.40
N THR A 194 -31.27 -9.25 -38.15
CA THR A 194 -31.74 -8.16 -39.06
C THR A 194 -32.38 -6.88 -38.48
N GLY A 195 -32.10 -5.73 -39.13
CA GLY A 195 -32.77 -4.44 -38.93
C GLY A 195 -31.91 -3.22 -39.28
N LEU A 196 -32.00 -2.70 -40.51
CA LEU A 196 -31.46 -1.39 -40.90
C LEU A 196 -32.41 -0.26 -40.44
N GLU A 197 -31.88 0.93 -40.12
CA GLU A 197 -32.20 2.20 -40.83
C GLU A 197 -31.43 3.43 -40.29
N SER A 198 -31.27 4.46 -41.13
CA SER A 198 -30.62 5.77 -40.88
C SER A 198 -30.95 6.72 -42.04
N PRO A 199 -30.73 8.07 -41.95
CA PRO A 199 -30.64 8.97 -40.79
C PRO A 199 -31.95 9.83 -40.74
N PRO A 200 -32.06 11.10 -41.20
CA PRO A 200 -31.32 12.38 -40.92
C PRO A 200 -31.80 13.04 -39.60
N GLY A 201 -31.43 14.25 -39.18
CA GLY A 201 -30.44 15.26 -39.62
C GLY A 201 -30.95 16.71 -39.44
N ASN A 202 -30.19 17.59 -38.78
CA ASN A 202 -30.40 19.05 -38.80
C ASN A 202 -29.09 19.80 -38.47
N ALA A 203 -28.94 21.01 -39.02
CA ALA A 203 -27.76 21.88 -38.91
C ALA A 203 -28.10 23.23 -38.22
N GLY A 204 -27.10 24.12 -38.09
CA GLY A 204 -27.20 25.43 -37.42
C GLY A 204 -26.02 25.62 -36.46
N THR A 205 -24.82 25.99 -36.91
CA THR A 205 -24.41 27.27 -37.53
C THR A 205 -24.51 28.44 -36.53
N GLY A 206 -23.35 28.99 -36.13
CA GLY A 206 -23.21 30.06 -35.15
C GLY A 206 -21.77 30.57 -35.07
N GLU A 207 -21.37 31.35 -36.07
CA GLU A 207 -20.03 31.91 -36.26
C GLU A 207 -19.88 33.25 -35.50
N GLY A 208 -18.68 33.63 -35.04
CA GLY A 208 -18.38 35.06 -34.79
C GLY A 208 -17.45 35.47 -33.64
N ALA A 209 -16.29 36.01 -34.02
CA ALA A 209 -15.53 37.09 -33.37
C ALA A 209 -14.62 36.82 -32.14
N LYS A 210 -13.36 37.27 -32.31
CA LYS A 210 -12.28 37.44 -31.31
C LYS A 210 -12.11 38.96 -31.01
N PRO A 211 -11.09 39.50 -30.30
CA PRO A 211 -11.32 40.49 -29.23
C PRO A 211 -10.71 41.88 -29.48
N ALA A 212 -11.05 42.87 -28.64
CA ALA A 212 -10.26 44.09 -28.40
C ALA A 212 -10.73 44.78 -27.09
N GLY A 213 -9.82 45.43 -26.35
CA GLY A 213 -10.21 46.24 -25.18
C GLY A 213 -9.11 46.52 -24.14
N GLU A 214 -8.03 47.21 -24.52
CA GLU A 214 -7.14 47.88 -23.55
C GLU A 214 -7.86 49.08 -22.88
N GLY A 215 -7.51 49.40 -21.63
CA GLY A 215 -8.29 50.39 -20.87
C GLY A 215 -7.67 50.98 -19.59
N LYS A 216 -6.39 51.38 -19.64
CA LYS A 216 -5.67 52.26 -18.69
C LYS A 216 -5.60 51.89 -17.20
#